data_AF-A0A0P9MWS3-F1
#
_entry.id   AF-A0A0P9MWS3-F1
#
_cell.length_a   1.000
_cell.length_b   1.000
_cell.length_c   1.000
_cell.angle_alpha   90.00
_cell.angle_beta   90.00
_cell.angle_gamma   90.00
#
_symmetry.space_group_name_H-M   'P 1'
#
loop_
_entity.id
_entity.type
_entity.pdbx_description
1 polymer ?
#
loop_
_entity_poly.entity_id
_entity_poly.type
_entity_poly.pdbx_seq_one_letter_code
_entity_poly.pdbx_strand_id
1 'polypeptide(L)'
;MPVTRFSAPNRRTRNPMTQQEFNDPLWRTILSGAQMLFVAFGALVLMPLITGLDPNVALFTAGLGTLLFQIVTGSQVPVFLASSFAFITPIILAKGQFGLAATMGGVMAAGFVYTFLGLAVKIKGTGFIDRLLPPVVIGPVIISIGLAMAPIAANMAMGKTGDGVVLIPYQTAMLISMPALLTTLIVAVFGKGIFRLVPIISGVLVGFALSFYFGVVDTKKIADAAWLALPHFTAPEFNWQAILFIVPVALAPAIEHIGGVIAVGSVTGRDYLKKPGLHRTLFGDGIATTAAGLFGGPP
;
A
#
# COMPACT_ATOMS: atom_id res chain seq x y z
N MET A 1 -38.69 37.35 2.83
CA MET A 1 -37.40 36.84 3.32
C MET A 1 -36.48 36.66 2.12
N PRO A 2 -35.38 37.43 2.00
CA PRO A 2 -34.50 37.34 0.85
C PRO A 2 -33.50 36.20 1.02
N VAL A 3 -33.34 35.41 -0.04
CA VAL A 3 -32.43 34.27 -0.16
C VAL A 3 -31.00 34.80 -0.17
N THR A 4 -30.24 34.49 0.88
CA THR A 4 -28.81 34.78 0.97
C THR A 4 -28.05 33.93 -0.04
N ARG A 5 -27.46 34.59 -1.04
CA ARG A 5 -26.47 33.97 -1.94
C ARG A 5 -25.27 33.55 -1.11
N PHE A 6 -25.02 32.24 -1.01
CA PHE A 6 -23.73 31.72 -0.57
C PHE A 6 -22.66 32.17 -1.57
N SER A 7 -21.91 33.20 -1.19
CA SER A 7 -20.73 33.64 -1.93
C SER A 7 -19.66 32.55 -1.83
N ALA A 8 -19.24 31.99 -2.96
CA ALA A 8 -18.16 31.02 -3.01
C ALA A 8 -16.87 31.65 -2.45
N PRO A 9 -16.07 30.92 -1.65
CA PRO A 9 -14.82 31.46 -1.13
C PRO A 9 -13.88 31.82 -2.30
N ASN A 10 -13.42 33.06 -2.23
CA ASN A 10 -12.57 33.75 -3.19
C ASN A 10 -11.39 32.86 -3.63
N ARG A 11 -11.34 32.51 -4.93
CA ARG A 11 -10.18 31.85 -5.57
C ARG A 11 -9.02 32.83 -5.62
N ARG A 12 -8.37 33.08 -4.48
CA ARG A 12 -7.03 33.68 -4.48
C ARG A 12 -6.11 32.70 -5.20
N THR A 13 -5.55 33.20 -6.29
CA THR A 13 -4.44 32.66 -7.07
C THR A 13 -3.39 31.99 -6.16
N ARG A 14 -3.50 30.67 -5.98
CA ARG A 14 -2.38 29.88 -5.49
C ARG A 14 -1.35 29.85 -6.62
N ASN A 15 -0.21 30.49 -6.39
CA ASN A 15 0.95 30.41 -7.27
C ASN A 15 1.19 28.94 -7.67
N PRO A 16 1.48 28.64 -8.95
CA PRO A 16 2.02 27.34 -9.30
C PRO A 16 3.31 27.19 -8.52
N MET A 17 3.43 26.15 -7.68
CA MET A 17 4.64 25.95 -6.91
C MET A 17 5.84 25.87 -7.85
N THR A 18 6.69 26.88 -7.76
CA THR A 18 8.04 26.86 -8.27
C THR A 18 8.80 25.74 -7.54
N GLN A 19 9.82 25.16 -8.17
CA GLN A 19 10.69 24.12 -7.59
C GLN A 19 11.41 24.51 -6.27
N GLN A 20 11.12 25.70 -5.72
CA GLN A 20 11.72 26.27 -4.50
C GLN A 20 11.26 25.62 -3.18
N GLU A 21 10.24 24.76 -3.15
CA GLU A 21 9.72 24.18 -1.90
C GLU A 21 10.40 22.87 -1.42
N PHE A 22 11.31 22.27 -2.19
CA PHE A 22 12.11 21.12 -1.71
C PHE A 22 13.43 21.56 -1.04
N ASN A 23 13.43 22.69 -0.33
CA ASN A 23 14.59 23.19 0.39
C ASN A 23 14.39 23.12 1.91
N ASP A 24 13.67 22.09 2.37
CA ASP A 24 13.65 21.74 3.78
C ASP A 24 15.02 21.25 4.22
N PRO A 25 15.48 21.60 5.43
CA PRO A 25 16.74 21.08 5.94
C PRO A 25 16.68 19.56 6.04
N LEU A 26 17.78 18.88 5.69
CA LEU A 26 17.88 17.42 5.55
C LEU A 26 17.28 16.64 6.73
N TRP A 27 17.45 17.13 7.96
CA TRP A 27 16.87 16.50 9.15
C TRP A 27 15.33 16.45 9.14
N ARG A 28 14.65 17.48 8.60
CA ARG A 28 13.19 17.47 8.44
C ARG A 28 12.76 16.49 7.37
N THR A 29 13.50 16.39 6.26
CA THR A 29 13.23 15.41 5.21
C THR A 29 13.38 13.98 5.73
N ILE A 30 14.42 13.71 6.52
CA ILE A 30 14.62 12.41 7.17
C ILE A 30 13.45 12.08 8.11
N LEU A 31 13.04 13.02 8.96
CA LEU A 31 11.91 12.82 9.87
C LEU A 31 10.59 12.57 9.13
N SER A 32 10.31 13.35 8.08
CA SER A 32 9.11 13.19 7.26
C SER A 32 9.11 11.86 6.50
N GLY A 33 10.26 11.43 5.98
CA GLY A 33 10.43 10.13 5.34
C GLY A 33 10.22 8.98 6.32
N ALA A 34 10.82 9.06 7.51
CA ALA A 34 10.61 8.10 8.59
C ALA A 34 9.13 8.03 9.00
N GLN A 35 8.45 9.18 9.10
CA GLN A 35 7.03 9.24 9.38
C GLN A 35 6.20 8.52 8.31
N MET A 36 6.48 8.76 7.02
CA MET A 36 5.78 8.08 5.92
C MET A 36 6.01 6.56 5.96
N LEU A 37 7.25 6.14 6.23
CA LEU A 37 7.59 4.73 6.41
C LEU A 37 6.75 4.10 7.53
N PHE A 38 6.67 4.74 8.70
CA PHE A 38 5.88 4.24 9.83
C PHE A 38 4.39 4.20 9.56
N VAL A 39 3.86 5.17 8.81
CA VAL A 39 2.45 5.17 8.38
C VAL A 39 2.15 4.00 7.45
N ALA A 40 3.04 3.73 6.48
CA ALA A 40 2.88 2.65 5.51
C ALA A 40 3.24 1.26 6.06
N PHE A 41 4.04 1.20 7.13
CA PHE A 41 4.62 -0.03 7.68
C PHE A 41 3.59 -1.14 7.93
N GLY A 42 2.43 -0.77 8.48
CA GLY A 42 1.36 -1.72 8.77
C GLY A 42 0.94 -2.50 7.52
N ALA A 43 0.70 -1.82 6.40
CA ALA A 43 0.31 -2.47 5.15
C ALA A 43 1.48 -3.20 4.48
N LEU A 44 2.67 -2.59 4.49
CA LEU A 44 3.90 -3.14 3.90
C LEU A 44 4.29 -4.51 4.44
N VAL A 45 4.14 -4.70 5.75
CA VAL A 45 4.54 -5.94 6.44
C VAL A 45 3.38 -6.92 6.56
N LEU A 46 2.15 -6.44 6.68
CA LEU A 46 1.00 -7.33 6.85
C LEU A 46 0.74 -8.20 5.61
N MET A 47 0.78 -7.62 4.42
CA MET A 47 0.56 -8.35 3.16
C MET A 47 1.53 -9.53 2.97
N PRO A 48 2.88 -9.34 3.03
CA PRO A 48 3.82 -10.46 2.89
C PRO A 48 3.66 -11.49 4.01
N LEU A 49 3.35 -11.08 5.24
CA LEU A 49 3.08 -12.03 6.33
C LEU A 49 1.85 -12.90 6.06
N ILE A 50 0.74 -12.31 5.59
CA ILE A 50 -0.48 -13.07 5.27
C ILE A 50 -0.24 -14.02 4.08
N THR A 51 0.48 -13.57 3.06
CA THR A 51 0.74 -14.36 1.85
C THR A 51 1.90 -15.34 2.00
N GLY A 52 2.67 -15.24 3.09
CA GLY A 52 3.88 -16.00 3.33
C GLY A 52 5.00 -15.68 2.33
N LEU A 53 5.14 -14.41 1.95
CA LEU A 53 6.29 -13.82 1.28
C LEU A 53 7.28 -13.29 2.33
N ASP A 54 8.54 -13.05 1.93
CA ASP A 54 9.55 -12.46 2.81
C ASP A 54 9.26 -10.95 3.03
N PRO A 55 8.98 -10.50 4.27
CA PRO A 55 8.75 -9.08 4.56
C PRO A 55 9.95 -8.19 4.26
N ASN A 56 11.18 -8.70 4.33
CA ASN A 56 12.39 -7.93 3.99
C ASN A 56 12.45 -7.66 2.48
N VAL A 57 12.05 -8.64 1.66
CA VAL A 57 11.94 -8.44 0.21
C VAL A 57 10.86 -7.42 -0.08
N ALA A 58 9.71 -7.48 0.60
CA ALA A 58 8.64 -6.50 0.43
C ALA A 58 9.06 -5.06 0.80
N LEU A 59 9.80 -4.88 1.90
CA LEU A 59 10.35 -3.58 2.27
C LEU A 59 11.35 -3.06 1.22
N PHE A 60 12.22 -3.95 0.72
CA PHE A 60 13.18 -3.63 -0.33
C PHE A 60 12.47 -3.20 -1.63
N THR A 61 11.51 -3.99 -2.11
CA THR A 61 10.81 -3.73 -3.36
C THR A 61 9.85 -2.54 -3.26
N ALA A 62 9.26 -2.27 -2.10
CA ALA A 62 8.48 -1.06 -1.87
C ALA A 62 9.35 0.21 -1.94
N GLY A 63 10.54 0.16 -1.35
CA GLY A 63 11.53 1.25 -1.46
C GLY A 63 11.99 1.46 -2.90
N LEU A 64 12.42 0.38 -3.57
CA LEU A 64 12.84 0.41 -4.98
C LEU A 64 11.71 0.90 -5.89
N GLY A 65 10.51 0.36 -5.74
CA GLY A 65 9.32 0.72 -6.50
C GLY A 65 8.96 2.19 -6.32
N THR A 66 8.97 2.69 -5.08
CA THR A 66 8.73 4.10 -4.79
C THR A 66 9.76 4.99 -5.48
N LEU A 67 11.06 4.64 -5.44
CA LEU A 67 12.10 5.41 -6.14
C LEU A 67 11.88 5.43 -7.66
N LEU A 68 11.58 4.28 -8.26
CA LEU A 68 11.29 4.16 -9.70
C LEU A 68 10.06 5.00 -10.07
N PHE A 69 9.00 4.93 -9.27
CA PHE A 69 7.79 5.73 -9.45
C PHE A 69 8.08 7.24 -9.38
N GLN A 70 8.86 7.68 -8.39
CA GLN A 70 9.23 9.08 -8.25
C GLN A 70 10.09 9.56 -9.42
N ILE A 71 11.03 8.74 -9.91
CA ILE A 71 11.82 9.05 -11.12
C ILE A 71 10.91 9.23 -12.34
N VAL A 72 9.98 8.29 -12.57
CA VAL A 72 9.07 8.32 -13.73
C VAL A 72 8.12 9.52 -13.69
N THR A 73 7.62 9.86 -12.50
CA THR A 73 6.68 10.97 -12.28
C THR A 73 7.38 12.32 -12.10
N GLY A 74 8.71 12.33 -12.05
CA GLY A 74 9.53 13.54 -11.84
C GLY A 74 9.37 14.14 -10.46
N SER A 75 9.16 13.30 -9.44
CA SER A 75 8.95 13.67 -8.03
C SER A 75 7.77 14.63 -7.79
N GLN A 76 6.75 14.57 -8.66
CA GLN A 76 5.61 15.49 -8.60
C GLN A 76 4.44 14.94 -7.78
N VAL A 77 4.36 13.62 -7.59
CA VAL A 77 3.23 12.96 -6.94
C VAL A 77 3.69 12.44 -5.58
N PRO A 78 3.20 12.99 -4.44
CA PRO A 78 3.65 12.61 -3.10
C PRO A 78 3.00 11.29 -2.66
N VAL A 79 3.39 10.20 -3.31
CA VAL A 79 2.90 8.84 -3.08
C VAL A 79 4.06 7.93 -2.72
N PHE A 80 3.82 7.06 -1.75
CA PHE A 80 4.67 5.95 -1.38
C PHE A 80 3.97 4.67 -1.84
N LEU A 81 4.69 3.80 -2.56
CA LEU A 81 4.13 2.53 -3.04
C LEU A 81 4.26 1.46 -1.96
N ALA A 82 3.15 0.77 -1.71
CA ALA A 82 3.07 -0.32 -0.74
C ALA A 82 2.33 -1.52 -1.37
N SER A 83 2.48 -2.68 -0.75
CA SER A 83 1.91 -3.94 -1.22
C SER A 83 0.39 -3.87 -1.39
N SER A 84 -0.13 -4.25 -2.55
CA SER A 84 -1.58 -4.22 -2.82
C SER A 84 -2.32 -5.42 -2.20
N PHE A 85 -3.35 -5.12 -1.41
CA PHE A 85 -4.15 -6.14 -0.73
C PHE A 85 -5.07 -6.92 -1.68
N ALA A 86 -5.37 -6.37 -2.86
CA ALA A 86 -6.16 -7.08 -3.88
C ALA A 86 -5.46 -8.37 -4.35
N PHE A 87 -4.14 -8.46 -4.20
CA PHE A 87 -3.36 -9.63 -4.59
C PHE A 87 -3.20 -10.68 -3.48
N ILE A 88 -3.69 -10.47 -2.25
CA ILE A 88 -3.51 -11.43 -1.15
C ILE A 88 -4.05 -12.82 -1.51
N THR A 89 -5.35 -12.91 -1.83
CA THR A 89 -5.97 -14.21 -2.17
C THR A 89 -5.37 -14.81 -3.44
N PRO A 90 -5.21 -14.07 -4.55
CA PRO A 90 -4.56 -14.60 -5.74
C PRO A 90 -3.14 -15.12 -5.51
N ILE A 91 -2.31 -14.44 -4.70
CA ILE A 91 -0.94 -14.89 -4.41
C ILE A 91 -0.95 -16.16 -3.56
N ILE A 92 -1.82 -16.27 -2.56
CA ILE A 92 -1.94 -17.49 -1.74
C ILE A 92 -2.28 -18.69 -2.64
N LEU A 93 -3.27 -18.52 -3.52
CA LEU A 93 -3.72 -19.59 -4.43
C LEU A 93 -2.66 -19.93 -5.48
N ALA A 94 -2.07 -18.93 -6.12
CA ALA A 94 -1.04 -19.12 -7.14
C ALA A 94 0.22 -19.76 -6.54
N LYS A 95 0.63 -19.36 -5.33
CA LYS A 95 1.78 -19.97 -4.64
C LYS A 95 1.51 -21.44 -4.33
N GLY A 96 0.30 -21.76 -3.86
CA GLY A 96 -0.10 -23.14 -3.56
C GLY A 96 -0.18 -24.03 -4.80
N GLN A 97 -0.55 -23.48 -5.95
CA GLN A 97 -0.76 -24.24 -7.19
C GLN A 97 0.48 -24.31 -8.10
N PHE A 98 1.20 -23.20 -8.25
CA PHE A 98 2.29 -23.04 -9.24
C PHE A 98 3.67 -22.84 -8.60
N GLY A 99 3.73 -22.58 -7.29
CA GLY A 99 4.96 -22.25 -6.59
C GLY A 99 5.28 -20.75 -6.61
N LEU A 100 6.25 -20.36 -5.78
CA LEU A 100 6.58 -18.94 -5.55
C LEU A 100 7.16 -18.28 -6.81
N ALA A 101 8.18 -18.88 -7.43
CA ALA A 101 8.85 -18.30 -8.60
C ALA A 101 7.88 -18.06 -9.77
N ALA A 102 7.00 -19.02 -10.07
CA ALA A 102 5.96 -18.88 -11.08
C ALA A 102 4.95 -17.77 -10.73
N THR A 103 4.57 -17.66 -9.45
CA THR A 103 3.70 -16.57 -8.97
C THR A 103 4.36 -15.21 -9.18
N MET A 104 5.66 -15.09 -8.91
CA MET A 104 6.43 -13.86 -9.13
C MET A 104 6.56 -13.52 -10.63
N GLY A 105 6.61 -14.52 -11.51
CA GLY A 105 6.47 -14.32 -12.96
C GLY A 105 5.10 -13.74 -13.34
N GLY A 106 4.04 -14.20 -12.68
CA GLY A 106 2.69 -13.61 -12.80
C GLY A 106 2.61 -12.16 -12.30
N VAL A 107 3.23 -11.85 -11.15
CA VAL A 107 3.33 -10.50 -10.60
C VAL A 107 4.10 -9.57 -11.55
N MET A 108 5.24 -10.04 -12.07
CA MET A 108 6.01 -9.32 -13.08
C MET A 108 5.15 -9.02 -14.32
N ALA A 109 4.37 -10.00 -14.78
CA ALA A 109 3.46 -9.83 -15.91
C ALA A 109 2.29 -8.87 -15.62
N ALA A 110 1.75 -8.88 -14.40
CA ALA A 110 0.77 -7.89 -13.95
C ALA A 110 1.31 -6.46 -14.02
N GLY A 111 2.61 -6.27 -13.72
CA GLY A 111 3.32 -5.00 -13.92
C GLY A 111 3.16 -4.42 -15.32
N PHE A 112 3.28 -5.25 -16.36
CA PHE A 112 3.09 -4.84 -17.74
C PHE A 112 1.67 -4.38 -18.06
N VAL A 113 0.64 -4.86 -17.34
CA VAL A 113 -0.74 -4.38 -17.51
C VAL A 113 -0.82 -2.89 -17.21
N TYR A 114 -0.25 -2.42 -16.09
CA TYR A 114 -0.23 -1.00 -15.76
C TYR A 114 0.60 -0.19 -16.75
N THR A 115 1.74 -0.73 -17.19
CA THR A 115 2.57 -0.12 -18.24
C THR A 115 1.79 0.08 -19.53
N PHE A 116 1.03 -0.93 -19.98
CA PHE A 116 0.21 -0.85 -21.18
C PHE A 116 -1.01 0.04 -21.00
N LEU A 117 -1.64 0.06 -19.83
CA LEU A 117 -2.71 1.01 -19.50
C LEU A 117 -2.17 2.44 -19.53
N GLY A 118 -1.01 2.71 -18.94
CA GLY A 118 -0.34 4.01 -18.99
C GLY A 118 -0.03 4.44 -20.42
N LEU A 119 0.47 3.52 -21.25
CA LEU A 119 0.71 3.76 -22.68
C LEU A 119 -0.60 4.06 -23.44
N ALA A 120 -1.66 3.29 -23.17
CA ALA A 120 -2.97 3.51 -23.77
C ALA A 120 -3.53 4.90 -23.39
N VAL A 121 -3.36 5.33 -22.14
CA VAL A 121 -3.71 6.67 -21.67
C VAL A 121 -2.86 7.75 -22.36
N LYS A 122 -1.57 7.49 -22.60
CA LYS A 122 -0.71 8.43 -23.33
C LYS A 122 -1.18 8.65 -24.78
N ILE A 123 -1.63 7.59 -25.45
CA ILE A 123 -2.04 7.62 -26.86
C ILE A 123 -3.47 8.13 -27.03
N LYS A 124 -4.42 7.62 -26.24
CA LYS A 124 -5.86 7.88 -26.39
C LYS A 124 -6.40 8.98 -25.47
N GLY A 125 -5.59 9.47 -24.52
CA GLY A 125 -6.03 10.36 -23.46
C GLY A 125 -6.78 9.63 -22.33
N THR A 126 -7.20 10.38 -21.32
CA THR A 126 -7.87 9.83 -20.11
C THR A 126 -9.35 9.51 -20.31
N GLY A 127 -9.97 9.98 -21.40
CA GLY A 127 -11.43 9.93 -21.54
C GLY A 127 -12.05 8.53 -21.50
N PHE A 128 -11.31 7.49 -21.91
CA PHE A 128 -11.79 6.10 -21.78
C PHE A 128 -11.74 5.61 -20.33
N ILE A 129 -10.74 6.03 -19.54
CA ILE A 129 -10.63 5.73 -18.11
C ILE A 129 -11.79 6.39 -17.37
N ASP A 130 -12.05 7.68 -17.65
CA ASP A 130 -13.14 8.43 -17.02
C ASP A 130 -14.52 7.80 -17.30
N ARG A 131 -14.67 7.15 -18.46
CA ARG A 131 -15.89 6.45 -18.87
C ARG A 131 -16.01 5.03 -18.30
N LEU A 132 -14.92 4.27 -18.24
CA LEU A 132 -14.91 2.89 -17.74
C LEU A 132 -14.90 2.86 -16.21
N LEU A 133 -14.19 3.79 -15.59
CA LEU A 133 -13.91 3.86 -14.16
C LEU A 133 -14.39 5.19 -13.56
N PRO A 134 -15.67 5.58 -13.71
CA PRO A 134 -16.19 6.75 -13.02
C PRO A 134 -16.15 6.53 -11.49
N PRO A 135 -16.26 7.59 -10.65
CA PRO A 135 -16.23 7.45 -9.19
C PRO A 135 -17.23 6.44 -8.62
N VAL A 136 -18.38 6.25 -9.29
CA VAL A 136 -19.40 5.24 -8.95
C VAL A 136 -18.91 3.79 -9.13
N VAL A 137 -17.83 3.55 -9.87
CA VAL A 137 -17.14 2.25 -9.99
C VAL A 137 -15.93 2.18 -9.06
N ILE A 138 -15.11 3.23 -9.03
CA ILE A 138 -13.87 3.26 -8.21
C ILE A 138 -14.20 3.04 -6.73
N GLY A 139 -15.16 3.79 -6.19
CA GLY A 139 -15.53 3.73 -4.78
C GLY A 139 -15.94 2.32 -4.32
N PRO A 140 -16.94 1.69 -4.96
CA PRO A 140 -17.35 0.32 -4.61
C PRO A 140 -16.25 -0.72 -4.75
N VAL A 141 -15.36 -0.63 -5.75
CA VAL A 141 -14.23 -1.56 -5.90
C VAL A 141 -13.29 -1.45 -4.69
N ILE A 142 -12.92 -0.23 -4.29
CA ILE A 142 -12.06 -0.01 -3.11
C ILE A 142 -12.74 -0.51 -1.82
N ILE A 143 -14.04 -0.23 -1.63
CA ILE A 143 -14.81 -0.73 -0.48
C ILE A 143 -14.84 -2.26 -0.47
N SER A 144 -15.03 -2.90 -1.63
CA SER A 144 -15.07 -4.34 -1.77
C SER A 144 -13.73 -4.99 -1.42
N ILE A 145 -12.60 -4.41 -1.83
CA ILE A 145 -11.25 -4.87 -1.45
C ILE A 145 -11.08 -4.81 0.07
N GLY A 146 -11.45 -3.68 0.69
CA GLY A 146 -11.36 -3.53 2.15
C GLY A 146 -12.26 -4.52 2.91
N LEU A 147 -13.51 -4.70 2.46
CA LEU A 147 -14.47 -5.62 3.08
C LEU A 147 -14.03 -7.09 2.94
N ALA A 148 -13.42 -7.46 1.80
CA ALA A 148 -12.88 -8.80 1.58
C ALA A 148 -11.75 -9.15 2.56
N MET A 149 -11.05 -8.15 3.11
CA MET A 149 -9.98 -8.33 4.10
C MET A 149 -10.47 -8.37 5.55
N ALA A 150 -11.72 -7.96 5.81
CA ALA A 150 -12.28 -7.93 7.16
C ALA A 150 -12.25 -9.29 7.88
N PRO A 151 -12.56 -10.44 7.24
CA PRO A 151 -12.46 -11.75 7.89
C PRO A 151 -11.03 -12.11 8.31
N ILE A 152 -10.04 -11.78 7.49
CA ILE A 152 -8.63 -12.03 7.79
C ILE A 152 -8.21 -11.20 9.01
N ALA A 153 -8.54 -9.91 9.02
CA ALA A 153 -8.26 -9.04 10.15
C ALA A 153 -8.94 -9.51 11.45
N ALA A 154 -10.20 -9.96 11.37
CA ALA A 154 -10.93 -10.52 12.51
C ALA A 154 -10.28 -11.82 13.03
N ASN A 155 -9.91 -12.74 12.14
CA ASN A 155 -9.20 -13.96 12.51
C ASN A 155 -7.88 -13.64 13.23
N MET A 156 -7.08 -12.72 12.69
CA MET A 156 -5.82 -12.30 13.31
C MET A 156 -6.03 -11.63 14.67
N ALA A 157 -7.05 -10.79 14.82
CA ALA A 157 -7.40 -10.18 16.11
C ALA A 157 -7.83 -11.22 17.16
N MET A 158 -8.44 -12.32 16.72
CA MET A 158 -8.83 -13.46 17.57
C MET A 158 -7.70 -14.45 17.85
N GLY A 159 -6.47 -14.15 17.43
CA GLY A 159 -5.31 -15.02 17.67
C GLY A 159 -5.19 -16.18 16.69
N LYS A 160 -5.79 -16.05 15.50
CA LYS A 160 -5.75 -17.05 14.43
C LYS A 160 -4.90 -16.58 13.25
N THR A 161 -4.42 -17.49 12.43
CA THR A 161 -3.92 -17.19 11.09
C THR A 161 -5.06 -16.68 10.20
N GLY A 162 -4.74 -16.14 9.02
CA GLY A 162 -5.76 -15.66 8.07
C GLY A 162 -6.79 -16.72 7.65
N ASP A 163 -6.36 -17.98 7.57
CA ASP A 163 -7.16 -19.17 7.28
C ASP A 163 -7.81 -19.82 8.53
N GLY A 164 -7.62 -19.24 9.72
CA GLY A 164 -8.38 -19.60 10.92
C GLY A 164 -7.70 -20.59 11.88
N VAL A 165 -6.44 -20.96 11.64
CA VAL A 165 -5.65 -21.80 12.55
C VAL A 165 -5.31 -21.03 13.82
N VAL A 166 -5.59 -21.59 14.99
CA VAL A 166 -5.34 -20.93 16.28
C VAL A 166 -3.83 -20.89 16.57
N LEU A 167 -3.29 -19.68 16.77
CA LEU A 167 -1.91 -19.42 17.17
C LEU A 167 -1.81 -19.04 18.65
N ILE A 168 -2.75 -18.25 19.13
CA ILE A 168 -2.81 -17.70 20.48
C ILE A 168 -4.19 -18.02 21.06
N PRO A 169 -4.31 -18.41 22.34
CA PRO A 169 -5.61 -18.59 22.98
C PRO A 169 -6.49 -17.35 22.82
N TYR A 170 -7.75 -17.55 22.45
CA TYR A 170 -8.70 -16.48 22.12
C TYR A 170 -8.77 -15.38 23.18
N GLN A 171 -8.80 -15.75 24.46
CA GLN A 171 -8.86 -14.79 25.57
C GLN A 171 -7.63 -13.87 25.59
N THR A 172 -6.43 -14.45 25.51
CA THR A 172 -5.17 -13.70 25.45
C THR A 172 -5.12 -12.81 24.21
N ALA A 173 -5.53 -13.34 23.05
CA ALA A 173 -5.54 -12.58 21.81
C ALA A 173 -6.48 -11.36 21.89
N MET A 174 -7.68 -11.50 22.44
CA MET A 174 -8.62 -10.40 22.64
C MET A 174 -8.10 -9.36 23.64
N LEU A 175 -7.41 -9.80 24.70
CA LEU A 175 -6.76 -8.91 25.66
C LEU A 175 -5.58 -8.12 25.07
N ILE A 176 -5.03 -8.55 23.93
CA ILE A 176 -3.98 -7.84 23.19
C ILE A 176 -4.59 -6.95 22.11
N SER A 177 -5.46 -7.52 21.26
CA SER A 177 -5.97 -6.87 20.05
C SER A 177 -6.96 -5.75 20.34
N MET A 178 -7.84 -5.90 21.34
CA MET A 178 -8.82 -4.87 21.68
C MET A 178 -8.16 -3.61 22.26
N PRO A 179 -7.21 -3.67 23.21
CA PRO A 179 -6.48 -2.48 23.63
C PRO A 179 -5.65 -1.84 22.52
N ALA A 180 -5.03 -2.62 21.63
CA ALA A 180 -4.31 -2.10 20.48
C ALA A 180 -5.23 -1.34 19.52
N LEU A 181 -6.41 -1.89 19.20
CA LEU A 181 -7.43 -1.25 18.39
C LEU A 181 -7.96 0.02 19.07
N LEU A 182 -8.32 -0.07 20.35
CA LEU A 182 -8.85 1.05 21.11
C LEU A 182 -7.83 2.20 21.19
N THR A 183 -6.56 1.88 21.42
CA THR A 183 -5.47 2.87 21.40
C THR A 183 -5.36 3.54 20.04
N THR A 184 -5.41 2.75 18.95
CA THR A 184 -5.38 3.30 17.59
C THR A 184 -6.54 4.27 17.36
N LEU A 185 -7.76 3.90 17.76
CA LEU A 185 -8.95 4.74 17.61
C LEU A 185 -8.89 6.01 18.46
N ILE A 186 -8.47 5.90 19.73
CA ILE A 186 -8.31 7.05 20.62
C ILE A 186 -7.29 8.02 20.06
N VAL A 187 -6.13 7.55 19.60
CA VAL A 187 -5.08 8.40 19.02
C VAL A 187 -5.52 8.99 17.68
N ALA A 188 -6.25 8.24 16.85
CA ALA A 188 -6.75 8.77 15.58
C ALA A 188 -7.76 9.91 15.76
N VAL A 189 -8.61 9.82 16.79
CA VAL A 189 -9.68 10.82 17.06
C VAL A 189 -9.18 11.99 17.91
N PHE A 190 -8.45 11.71 18.98
CA PHE A 190 -8.05 12.71 19.98
C PHE A 190 -6.58 13.12 19.90
N GLY A 191 -5.78 12.44 19.09
CA GLY A 191 -4.37 12.74 18.90
C GLY A 191 -4.11 14.16 18.39
N LYS A 192 -3.07 14.80 18.91
CA LYS A 192 -2.62 16.14 18.50
C LYS A 192 -1.19 16.08 17.98
N GLY A 193 -0.85 17.01 17.08
CA GLY A 193 0.49 17.11 16.50
C GLY A 193 0.92 15.82 15.79
N ILE A 194 2.13 15.33 16.11
CA ILE A 194 2.72 14.12 15.50
C ILE A 194 1.89 12.85 15.74
N PHE A 195 1.22 12.72 16.89
CA PHE A 195 0.46 11.53 17.23
C PHE A 195 -0.76 11.33 16.32
N ARG A 196 -1.33 12.41 15.78
CA ARG A 196 -2.40 12.32 14.77
C ARG A 196 -1.92 11.71 13.46
N LEU A 197 -0.61 11.77 13.19
CA LEU A 197 0.00 11.26 11.98
C LEU A 197 0.42 9.79 12.10
N VAL A 198 0.52 9.23 13.31
CA VAL A 198 0.89 7.82 13.55
C VAL A 198 -0.05 7.04 14.52
N PRO A 199 -1.38 7.05 14.34
CA PRO A 199 -2.28 6.30 15.22
C PRO A 199 -2.01 4.78 15.22
N ILE A 200 -1.71 4.22 14.04
CA ILE A 200 -1.47 2.79 13.86
C ILE A 200 -0.27 2.33 14.70
N ILE A 201 0.84 3.07 14.68
CA ILE A 201 2.03 2.75 15.47
C ILE A 201 1.72 2.75 16.96
N SER A 202 0.86 3.66 17.42
CA SER A 202 0.49 3.72 18.83
C SER A 202 -0.24 2.45 19.28
N GLY A 203 -1.14 1.94 18.43
CA GLY A 203 -1.78 0.64 18.65
C GLY A 203 -0.80 -0.53 18.60
N VAL A 204 0.12 -0.55 17.63
CA VAL A 204 1.16 -1.58 17.51
C VAL A 204 2.04 -1.62 18.75
N LEU A 205 2.45 -0.47 19.31
CA LEU A 205 3.26 -0.40 20.52
C LEU A 205 2.54 -0.97 21.73
N VAL A 206 1.26 -0.62 21.93
CA VAL A 206 0.44 -1.16 23.02
C VAL A 206 0.21 -2.67 22.83
N GLY A 207 -0.12 -3.10 21.62
CA GLY A 207 -0.30 -4.51 21.30
C GLY A 207 0.97 -5.33 21.52
N PHE A 208 2.13 -4.81 21.13
CA PHE A 208 3.42 -5.44 21.36
C PHE A 208 3.79 -5.50 22.85
N ALA A 209 3.58 -4.42 23.61
CA ALA A 209 3.83 -4.40 25.04
C ALA A 209 2.97 -5.43 25.80
N LEU A 210 1.68 -5.54 25.45
CA LEU A 210 0.80 -6.57 26.01
C LEU A 210 1.20 -7.97 25.56
N SER A 211 1.59 -8.15 24.30
CA SER A 211 2.09 -9.43 23.79
C SER A 211 3.32 -9.89 24.58
N PHE A 212 4.22 -8.96 24.90
CA PHE A 212 5.40 -9.24 25.71
C PHE A 212 5.00 -9.62 27.15
N TYR A 213 4.09 -8.88 27.76
CA TYR A 213 3.57 -9.16 29.10
C TYR A 213 2.90 -10.54 29.21
N PHE A 214 2.12 -10.94 28.20
CA PHE A 214 1.48 -12.25 28.14
C PHE A 214 2.41 -13.39 27.68
N GLY A 215 3.68 -13.11 27.41
CA GLY A 215 4.68 -14.12 27.05
C GLY A 215 4.47 -14.76 25.67
N VAL A 216 3.75 -14.10 24.76
CA VAL A 216 3.49 -14.62 23.41
C VAL A 216 4.53 -14.14 22.37
N VAL A 217 5.56 -13.41 22.80
CA VAL A 217 6.65 -12.92 21.95
C VAL A 217 7.84 -13.87 22.00
N ASP A 218 8.21 -14.41 20.84
CA ASP A 218 9.43 -15.19 20.66
C ASP A 218 10.62 -14.26 20.35
N THR A 219 11.43 -13.96 21.37
CA THR A 219 12.62 -13.10 21.25
C THR A 219 13.83 -13.84 20.70
N LYS A 220 13.80 -15.16 20.60
CA LYS A 220 14.93 -15.96 20.12
C LYS A 220 15.31 -15.58 18.69
N LYS A 221 14.30 -15.35 17.84
CA LYS A 221 14.49 -14.90 16.45
C LYS A 221 15.25 -13.58 16.34
N ILE A 222 15.14 -12.70 17.35
CA ILE A 222 15.87 -11.43 17.38
C ILE A 222 17.33 -11.69 17.74
N ALA A 223 17.59 -12.56 18.71
CA ALA A 223 18.95 -12.92 19.12
C ALA A 223 19.72 -13.68 18.03
N ASP A 224 19.04 -14.53 17.28
CA ASP A 224 19.62 -15.33 16.18
C ASP A 224 19.77 -14.54 14.87
N ALA A 225 19.19 -13.34 14.78
CA ALA A 225 19.24 -12.52 13.56
C ALA A 225 20.63 -11.93 13.32
N ALA A 226 21.08 -12.01 12.06
CA ALA A 226 22.30 -11.32 11.64
C ALA A 226 22.09 -9.80 11.62
N TRP A 227 23.11 -9.04 12.00
CA TRP A 227 23.10 -7.57 11.92
C TRP A 227 22.95 -7.05 10.48
N LEU A 228 23.50 -7.78 9.51
CA LEU A 228 23.36 -7.49 8.09
C LEU A 228 23.07 -8.81 7.35
N ALA A 229 21.96 -8.84 6.63
CA ALA A 229 21.58 -9.94 5.78
C ALA A 229 20.95 -9.40 4.49
N LEU A 230 21.17 -10.11 3.39
CA LEU A 230 20.40 -9.85 2.17
C LEU A 230 19.01 -10.48 2.31
N PRO A 231 17.93 -9.80 1.86
CA PRO A 231 16.61 -10.40 1.78
C PRO A 231 16.61 -11.70 0.96
N HIS A 232 15.67 -12.61 1.21
CA HIS A 232 15.55 -13.85 0.45
C HIS A 232 14.87 -13.62 -0.90
N PHE A 233 15.61 -12.97 -1.81
CA PHE A 233 15.14 -12.71 -3.16
C PHE A 233 14.80 -14.00 -3.90
N THR A 234 13.69 -13.96 -4.63
CA THR A 234 13.25 -15.07 -5.49
C THR A 234 13.11 -14.57 -6.91
N ALA A 235 13.91 -15.11 -7.82
CA ALA A 235 13.78 -14.76 -9.24
C ALA A 235 12.45 -15.30 -9.81
N PRO A 236 11.78 -14.56 -10.70
CA PRO A 236 10.55 -15.03 -11.32
C PRO A 236 10.83 -16.14 -12.32
N GLU A 237 9.88 -17.06 -12.42
CA GLU A 237 9.86 -18.12 -13.42
C GLU A 237 8.75 -17.84 -14.43
N PHE A 238 9.03 -18.06 -15.71
CA PHE A 238 8.00 -17.96 -16.74
C PHE A 238 7.07 -19.17 -16.69
N ASN A 239 5.85 -18.95 -16.19
CA ASN A 239 4.77 -19.95 -16.20
C ASN A 239 3.50 -19.30 -16.73
N TRP A 240 3.06 -19.72 -17.93
CA TRP A 240 1.94 -19.06 -18.60
C TRP A 240 0.60 -19.25 -17.86
N GLN A 241 0.41 -20.37 -17.15
CA GLN A 241 -0.80 -20.59 -16.35
C GLN A 241 -0.85 -19.63 -15.16
N ALA A 242 0.25 -19.48 -14.42
CA ALA A 242 0.36 -18.53 -13.32
C ALA A 242 0.19 -17.08 -13.80
N ILE A 243 0.74 -16.75 -14.97
CA ILE A 243 0.57 -15.44 -15.60
C ILE A 243 -0.91 -15.17 -15.90
N LEU A 244 -1.60 -16.09 -16.59
CA LEU A 244 -3.03 -15.91 -16.90
C LEU A 244 -3.92 -15.88 -15.65
N PHE A 245 -3.49 -16.52 -14.56
CA PHE A 245 -4.19 -16.48 -13.29
C PHE A 245 -4.03 -15.13 -12.57
N ILE A 246 -2.82 -14.56 -12.55
CA ILE A 246 -2.51 -13.33 -11.81
C ILE A 246 -2.84 -12.05 -12.60
N VAL A 247 -2.59 -12.02 -13.91
CA VAL A 247 -2.72 -10.82 -14.76
C VAL A 247 -4.11 -10.14 -14.66
N PRO A 248 -5.25 -10.85 -14.69
CA PRO A 248 -6.57 -10.21 -14.59
C PRO A 248 -6.78 -9.44 -13.28
N VAL A 249 -6.12 -9.86 -12.19
CA VAL A 249 -6.21 -9.21 -10.87
C VAL A 249 -5.68 -7.78 -10.93
N ALA A 250 -4.68 -7.52 -11.79
CA ALA A 250 -4.03 -6.21 -11.92
C ALA A 250 -5.01 -5.06 -12.24
N LEU A 251 -6.17 -5.38 -12.82
CA LEU A 251 -7.21 -4.40 -13.09
C LEU A 251 -7.76 -3.76 -11.80
N ALA A 252 -7.92 -4.52 -10.71
CA ALA A 252 -8.45 -3.98 -9.47
C ALA A 252 -7.48 -2.97 -8.82
N PRO A 253 -6.18 -3.24 -8.70
CA PRO A 253 -5.24 -2.22 -8.21
C PRO A 253 -5.01 -1.09 -9.19
N ALA A 254 -5.26 -1.27 -10.50
CA ALA A 254 -5.22 -0.14 -11.43
C ALA A 254 -6.32 0.88 -11.09
N ILE A 255 -7.51 0.39 -10.70
CA ILE A 255 -8.62 1.20 -10.20
C ILE A 255 -8.25 1.84 -8.86
N GLU A 256 -7.66 1.06 -7.95
CA GLU A 256 -7.16 1.54 -6.64
C GLU A 256 -6.13 2.67 -6.82
N HIS A 257 -5.18 2.50 -7.73
CA HIS A 257 -4.16 3.49 -8.08
C HIS A 257 -4.79 4.80 -8.55
N ILE A 258 -5.73 4.74 -9.50
CA ILE A 258 -6.43 5.92 -10.01
C ILE A 258 -7.15 6.64 -8.86
N GLY A 259 -7.88 5.88 -8.03
CA GLY A 259 -8.55 6.42 -6.85
C GLY A 259 -7.58 7.09 -5.86
N GLY A 260 -6.43 6.46 -5.61
CA GLY A 260 -5.37 6.99 -4.75
C GLY A 260 -4.78 8.30 -5.28
N VAL A 261 -4.48 8.37 -6.58
CA VAL A 261 -3.99 9.59 -7.23
C VAL A 261 -5.01 10.73 -7.14
N ILE A 262 -6.30 10.44 -7.32
CA ILE A 262 -7.40 11.42 -7.17
C ILE A 262 -7.51 11.90 -5.72
N ALA A 263 -7.43 10.99 -4.74
CA ALA A 263 -7.50 11.32 -3.33
C ALA A 263 -6.33 12.23 -2.90
N VAL A 264 -5.11 11.88 -3.29
CA VAL A 264 -3.90 12.69 -3.03
C VAL A 264 -4.00 14.05 -3.74
N GLY A 265 -4.52 14.09 -4.96
CA GLY A 265 -4.80 15.33 -5.69
C GLY A 265 -5.79 16.23 -4.95
N SER A 266 -6.84 15.66 -4.37
CA SER A 266 -7.86 16.39 -3.61
C SER A 266 -7.30 16.98 -2.30
N VAL A 267 -6.42 16.24 -1.61
CA VAL A 267 -5.76 16.72 -0.38
C VAL A 267 -4.72 17.80 -0.68
N THR A 268 -3.94 17.63 -1.75
CA THR A 268 -2.87 18.58 -2.13
C THR A 268 -3.38 19.77 -2.95
N GLY A 269 -4.63 19.73 -3.43
CA GLY A 269 -5.21 20.75 -4.29
C GLY A 269 -4.61 20.76 -5.71
N ARG A 270 -4.18 19.61 -6.22
CA ARG A 270 -3.54 19.46 -7.54
C ARG A 270 -4.16 18.33 -8.35
N ASP A 271 -4.16 18.49 -9.67
CA ASP A 271 -4.66 17.48 -10.60
C ASP A 271 -3.49 16.66 -11.17
N TYR A 272 -3.15 15.57 -10.48
CA TYR A 272 -2.09 14.65 -10.90
C TYR A 272 -2.45 13.80 -12.12
N LEU A 273 -3.75 13.69 -12.46
CA LEU A 273 -4.22 13.04 -13.68
C LEU A 273 -3.83 13.85 -14.92
N LYS A 274 -3.69 15.17 -14.79
CA LYS A 274 -3.16 16.07 -15.82
C LYS A 274 -1.65 16.24 -15.74
N LYS A 275 -1.10 16.52 -14.55
CA LYS A 275 0.34 16.77 -14.37
C LYS A 275 0.84 16.09 -13.08
N PRO A 276 1.72 15.08 -13.16
CA PRO A 276 2.54 14.68 -14.31
C PRO A 276 1.79 13.85 -15.37
N GLY A 277 0.54 13.47 -15.08
CA GLY A 277 -0.35 12.78 -16.00
C GLY A 277 -0.57 11.33 -15.60
N LEU A 278 -1.80 10.85 -15.74
CA LEU A 278 -2.18 9.47 -15.40
C LEU A 278 -1.32 8.41 -16.12
N HIS A 279 -0.91 8.71 -17.35
CA HIS A 279 0.00 7.84 -18.10
C HIS A 279 1.35 7.61 -17.39
N ARG A 280 1.91 8.62 -16.71
CA ARG A 280 3.18 8.49 -15.98
C ARG A 280 2.98 7.79 -14.64
N THR A 281 1.87 8.04 -13.95
CA THR A 281 1.62 7.39 -12.66
C THR A 281 1.38 5.90 -12.85
N LEU A 282 0.55 5.49 -13.83
CA LEU A 282 0.33 4.08 -14.18
C LEU A 282 1.59 3.40 -14.71
N PHE A 283 2.37 4.10 -15.55
CA PHE A 283 3.62 3.55 -16.05
C PHE A 283 4.65 3.36 -14.93
N GLY A 284 4.76 4.31 -14.01
CA GLY A 284 5.64 4.22 -12.84
C GLY A 284 5.24 3.07 -11.92
N ASP A 285 3.95 2.88 -11.71
CA ASP A 285 3.41 1.77 -10.90
C ASP A 285 3.66 0.42 -11.57
N GLY A 286 3.49 0.34 -12.89
CA GLY A 286 3.81 -0.87 -13.65
C GLY A 286 5.28 -1.25 -13.59
N ILE A 287 6.17 -0.28 -13.69
CA ILE A 287 7.61 -0.51 -13.52
C ILE A 287 7.90 -0.98 -12.09
N ALA A 288 7.30 -0.35 -11.08
CA ALA A 288 7.48 -0.73 -9.69
C ALA A 288 7.01 -2.17 -9.42
N THR A 289 5.82 -2.53 -9.91
CA THR A 289 5.27 -3.89 -9.79
C THR A 289 6.14 -4.92 -10.54
N THR A 290 6.60 -4.57 -11.75
CA THR A 290 7.50 -5.44 -12.54
C THR A 290 8.81 -5.67 -11.78
N ALA A 291 9.40 -4.59 -11.23
CA ALA A 291 10.60 -4.68 -10.42
C ALA A 291 10.37 -5.51 -9.15
N ALA A 292 9.24 -5.36 -8.48
CA ALA A 292 8.91 -6.19 -7.32
C ALA A 292 8.88 -7.68 -7.67
N GLY A 293 8.17 -8.05 -8.75
CA GLY A 293 8.14 -9.44 -9.25
C GLY A 293 9.53 -9.99 -9.62
N LEU A 294 10.43 -9.16 -10.16
CA LEU A 294 11.81 -9.57 -10.47
C LEU A 294 12.64 -9.97 -9.24
N PHE A 295 12.36 -9.37 -8.08
CA PHE A 295 13.06 -9.65 -6.82
C PHE A 295 12.29 -10.61 -5.90
N GLY A 296 11.09 -11.03 -6.29
CA GLY A 296 10.23 -11.89 -5.48
C GLY A 296 9.40 -11.14 -4.43
N GLY A 297 9.22 -9.83 -4.62
CA GLY A 297 8.41 -8.97 -3.78
C GLY A 297 6.94 -8.95 -4.21
N PRO A 298 6.05 -8.51 -3.29
CA PRO A 298 4.64 -8.32 -3.60
C PRO A 298 4.43 -7.16 -4.60
N PRO A 299 3.35 -7.21 -5.39
CA PRO A 299 2.92 -6.12 -6.26
C PRO A 299 2.55 -4.85 -5.50
#